data_AF-G5IN92-F1
#
_entry.id   AF-G5IN92-F1
#
_cell.length_a   1.000
_cell.length_b   1.000
_cell.length_c   1.000
_cell.angle_alpha   90.00
_cell.angle_beta   90.00
_cell.angle_gamma   90.00
#
_symmetry.space_group_name_H-M   'P 1'
#
loop_
_entity.id
_entity.type
_entity.pdbx_description
1 polymer ?
#
loop_
_entity_poly.entity_id
_entity_poly.type
_entity_poly.pdbx_seq_one_letter_code
_entity_poly.pdbx_strand_id
1 'polypeptide(L)'
;MRYKKSELIAVVVTLAGIGLFFVDQLSPGNMLGNLIALLSGVTMGVMYLFSHKLPDEESSMSSVLLGQTVAAVIGVSFTFFHPTPVTLDTVGAILVLGVVQLGVPYVLYAIAVRNCPALSCSLIGMIEPLLNPVWVFLFVGEKPGFFALLGGAVVLVTVAVWSVMSARGAASQSAA
;
A
#
# COMPACT_ATOMS: atom_id res chain seq x y z
N MET A 1 -6.94 3.26 -23.89
CA MET A 1 -5.80 2.82 -23.06
C MET A 1 -5.01 1.79 -23.84
N ARG A 2 -3.77 2.10 -24.24
CA ARG A 2 -2.85 1.12 -24.86
C ARG A 2 -1.93 0.60 -23.75
N TYR A 3 -2.24 -0.57 -23.21
CA TYR A 3 -1.38 -1.23 -22.22
C TYR A 3 -0.06 -1.61 -22.89
N LYS A 4 1.07 -1.16 -22.33
CA LYS A 4 2.39 -1.55 -22.82
C LYS A 4 2.65 -2.98 -22.37
N LYS A 5 3.24 -3.82 -23.23
CA LYS A 5 3.55 -5.23 -22.90
C LYS A 5 4.40 -5.35 -21.62
N SER A 6 5.26 -4.37 -21.36
CA SER A 6 6.07 -4.29 -20.14
C SER A 6 5.25 -4.10 -18.85
N GLU A 7 4.14 -3.38 -18.91
CA GLU A 7 3.24 -3.18 -17.77
C GLU A 7 2.51 -4.48 -17.42
N LEU A 8 2.02 -5.20 -18.44
CA LEU A 8 1.35 -6.49 -18.23
C LEU A 8 2.32 -7.52 -17.63
N ILE A 9 3.55 -7.58 -18.11
CA ILE A 9 4.59 -8.46 -17.56
C ILE A 9 4.86 -8.08 -16.09
N ALA A 10 5.02 -6.80 -15.77
CA ALA A 10 5.26 -6.35 -14.40
C ALA A 10 4.11 -6.74 -13.47
N VAL A 11 2.86 -6.60 -13.91
CA VAL A 11 1.67 -7.00 -13.14
C VAL A 11 1.67 -8.51 -12.87
N VAL A 12 1.88 -9.34 -13.90
CA VAL A 12 1.86 -10.80 -13.76
C VAL A 12 2.97 -11.29 -12.84
N VAL A 13 4.19 -10.76 -12.99
CA VAL A 13 5.33 -11.14 -12.15
C VAL A 13 5.12 -10.68 -10.70
N THR A 14 4.54 -9.49 -10.49
CA THR A 14 4.21 -9.00 -9.15
C THR A 14 3.15 -9.87 -8.48
N LEU A 15 2.10 -10.26 -9.21
CA LEU A 15 1.07 -11.19 -8.69
C LEU A 15 1.67 -12.55 -8.34
N ALA A 16 2.58 -13.09 -9.16
CA ALA A 16 3.29 -14.32 -8.84
C ALA A 16 4.17 -14.19 -7.59
N GLY A 17 4.88 -13.06 -7.45
CA GLY A 17 5.69 -12.77 -6.26
C GLY A 17 4.87 -12.64 -4.98
N ILE A 18 3.70 -11.98 -5.04
CA ILE A 18 2.75 -11.94 -3.92
C ILE A 18 2.24 -13.34 -3.58
N GLY A 19 1.87 -14.14 -4.58
CA GLY A 19 1.45 -15.53 -4.37
C GLY A 19 2.53 -16.37 -3.67
N LEU A 20 3.79 -16.19 -4.07
CA LEU A 20 4.93 -16.83 -3.43
C LEU A 20 5.15 -16.33 -2.00
N PHE A 21 4.95 -15.04 -1.74
CA PHE A 21 5.10 -14.44 -0.42
C PHE A 21 4.13 -15.06 0.60
N PHE A 22 2.89 -15.33 0.18
CA PHE A 22 1.83 -15.84 1.05
C PHE A 22 1.67 -17.37 1.05
N VAL A 23 2.47 -18.11 0.27
CA VAL A 23 2.30 -19.55 0.10
C VAL A 23 2.33 -20.32 1.44
N ASP A 24 3.22 -19.92 2.35
CA ASP A 24 3.35 -20.54 3.68
C ASP A 24 2.30 -20.04 4.69
N GLN A 25 1.69 -18.87 4.44
CA GLN A 25 0.75 -18.20 5.34
C GLN A 25 -0.71 -18.56 5.03
N LEU A 26 -0.99 -19.09 3.84
CA LEU A 26 -2.33 -19.52 3.42
C LEU A 26 -2.71 -20.83 4.11
N SER A 27 -3.23 -20.74 5.34
CA SER A 27 -3.78 -21.89 6.06
C SER A 27 -5.13 -22.31 5.46
N PRO A 28 -5.31 -23.59 5.06
CA PRO A 28 -6.61 -24.11 4.59
C PRO A 28 -7.72 -24.01 5.64
N GLY A 29 -7.37 -23.87 6.92
CA GLY A 29 -8.32 -23.80 8.04
C GLY A 29 -9.08 -22.47 8.17
N ASN A 30 -8.65 -21.40 7.47
CA ASN A 30 -9.26 -20.06 7.59
C ASN A 30 -9.64 -19.44 6.23
N MET A 31 -10.37 -20.22 5.42
CA MET A 31 -10.70 -19.83 4.05
C MET A 31 -11.55 -18.56 3.95
N LEU A 32 -12.42 -18.30 4.94
CA LEU A 32 -13.22 -17.07 5.02
C LEU A 32 -12.33 -15.84 5.24
N GLY A 33 -11.35 -15.92 6.15
CA GLY A 33 -10.36 -14.86 6.35
C GLY A 33 -9.55 -14.57 5.08
N ASN A 34 -9.12 -15.63 4.38
CA ASN A 34 -8.38 -15.49 3.12
C ASN A 34 -9.21 -14.78 2.03
N LEU A 35 -10.51 -15.10 1.91
CA LEU A 35 -11.40 -14.43 0.96
C LEU A 35 -11.62 -12.96 1.31
N ILE A 36 -11.79 -12.61 2.59
CA ILE A 36 -11.92 -11.22 3.04
C ILE A 36 -10.63 -10.45 2.78
N ALA A 37 -9.46 -11.04 3.03
CA ALA A 37 -8.17 -10.42 2.75
C ALA A 37 -7.98 -10.13 1.25
N LEU A 38 -8.33 -11.08 0.38
CA LEU A 38 -8.30 -10.88 -1.07
C LEU A 38 -9.27 -9.78 -1.51
N LEU A 39 -10.50 -9.79 -0.99
CA LEU A 39 -11.49 -8.76 -1.28
C LEU A 39 -11.00 -7.37 -0.86
N SER A 40 -10.39 -7.25 0.32
CA SER A 40 -9.76 -6.02 0.79
C SER A 40 -8.71 -5.50 -0.19
N GLY A 41 -7.79 -6.37 -0.65
CA GLY A 41 -6.80 -6.01 -1.65
C GLY A 41 -7.41 -5.53 -2.97
N VAL A 42 -8.46 -6.19 -3.46
CA VAL A 42 -9.18 -5.77 -4.67
C VAL A 42 -9.84 -4.41 -4.47
N THR A 43 -10.52 -4.19 -3.34
CA THR A 43 -11.14 -2.89 -3.03
C THR A 43 -10.13 -1.76 -2.92
N MET A 44 -8.92 -2.02 -2.39
CA MET A 44 -7.83 -1.05 -2.35
C MET A 44 -7.32 -0.70 -3.75
N GLY A 45 -7.18 -1.69 -4.64
CA GLY A 45 -6.84 -1.46 -6.04
C GLY A 45 -7.90 -0.62 -6.77
N VAL A 46 -9.18 -0.92 -6.53
CA VAL A 46 -10.30 -0.15 -7.08
C VAL A 46 -10.27 1.30 -6.56
N MET A 47 -10.03 1.50 -5.26
CA MET A 47 -9.88 2.83 -4.66
C MET A 47 -8.81 3.63 -5.41
N TYR A 48 -7.60 3.09 -5.59
CA TYR A 48 -6.53 3.80 -6.32
C TYR A 48 -6.93 4.16 -7.76
N LEU A 49 -7.60 3.26 -8.48
CA LEU A 49 -8.06 3.53 -9.85
C LEU A 49 -9.07 4.69 -9.91
N PHE A 50 -9.96 4.79 -8.93
CA PHE A 50 -10.92 5.90 -8.86
C PHE A 50 -10.29 7.19 -8.37
N SER A 51 -9.39 7.13 -7.37
CA SER A 51 -8.64 8.29 -6.90
C SER A 51 -7.83 8.93 -8.04
N HIS A 52 -7.25 8.14 -8.93
CA HIS A 52 -6.50 8.65 -10.09
C HIS A 52 -7.37 9.33 -11.16
N LYS A 53 -8.70 9.16 -11.11
CA LYS A 53 -9.64 9.82 -12.03
C LYS A 53 -10.19 11.13 -11.47
N LEU A 54 -9.87 11.47 -10.22
CA LEU A 54 -10.30 12.72 -9.63
C LEU A 54 -9.52 13.90 -10.26
N PRO A 55 -10.20 15.05 -10.49
CA PRO A 55 -9.64 16.14 -11.29
C PRO A 55 -8.51 16.91 -10.60
N ASP A 56 -8.47 16.89 -9.27
CA ASP A 56 -7.55 17.69 -8.46
C ASP A 56 -7.21 17.01 -7.11
N GLU A 57 -6.13 17.47 -6.49
CA GLU A 57 -5.63 16.93 -5.22
C GLU A 57 -6.59 17.13 -4.05
N GLU A 58 -7.35 18.23 -4.05
CA GLU A 58 -8.30 18.56 -2.98
C GLU A 58 -9.48 17.59 -2.99
N SER A 59 -9.98 17.24 -4.18
CA SER A 59 -10.95 16.18 -4.42
C SER A 59 -10.44 14.81 -3.95
N SER A 60 -9.18 14.48 -4.24
CA SER A 60 -8.56 13.22 -3.78
C SER A 60 -8.44 13.17 -2.25
N MET A 61 -7.95 14.24 -1.62
CA MET A 61 -7.82 14.33 -0.17
C MET A 61 -9.18 14.25 0.52
N SER A 62 -10.18 14.96 -0.02
CA SER A 62 -11.56 14.92 0.48
C SER A 62 -12.17 13.52 0.37
N SER A 63 -11.90 12.80 -0.73
CA SER A 63 -12.34 11.41 -0.90
C SER A 63 -11.71 10.47 0.13
N VAL A 64 -10.41 10.63 0.41
CA VAL A 64 -9.72 9.86 1.46
C VAL A 64 -10.29 10.17 2.84
N LEU A 65 -10.52 11.45 3.17
CA LEU A 65 -11.13 11.86 4.44
C LEU A 65 -12.53 11.27 4.63
N LEU A 66 -13.37 11.30 3.59
CA LEU A 66 -14.69 10.66 3.61
C LEU A 66 -14.56 9.15 3.80
N GLY A 67 -13.63 8.50 3.10
CA GLY A 67 -13.36 7.06 3.27
C GLY A 67 -12.96 6.71 4.70
N GLN A 68 -12.04 7.47 5.30
CA GLN A 68 -11.61 7.29 6.69
C GLN A 68 -12.75 7.58 7.68
N THR A 69 -13.61 8.56 7.40
CA THR A 69 -14.79 8.86 8.22
C THR A 69 -15.80 7.71 8.18
N VAL A 70 -16.09 7.17 6.99
CA VAL A 70 -16.96 5.99 6.84
C VAL A 70 -16.36 4.78 7.56
N ALA A 71 -15.05 4.55 7.40
CA ALA A 71 -14.35 3.47 8.11
C ALA A 71 -14.45 3.64 9.64
N ALA A 72 -14.31 4.86 10.15
CA ALA A 72 -14.47 5.16 11.57
C ALA A 72 -15.89 4.91 12.07
N VAL A 73 -16.93 5.35 11.33
CA VAL A 73 -18.34 5.14 11.70
C VAL A 73 -18.69 3.66 11.71
N ILE A 74 -18.29 2.92 10.67
CA ILE A 74 -18.50 1.47 10.59
C ILE A 74 -17.74 0.79 11.73
N GLY A 75 -16.47 1.12 11.95
CA GLY A 75 -15.64 0.54 13.00
C GLY A 75 -16.18 0.78 14.41
N VAL A 76 -16.63 2.00 14.71
CA VAL A 76 -17.27 2.33 16.00
C VAL A 76 -18.57 1.54 16.17
N SER A 77 -19.32 1.30 15.09
CA SER A 77 -20.57 0.53 15.17
C SER A 77 -20.32 -0.92 15.62
N PHE A 78 -19.15 -1.51 15.35
CA PHE A 78 -18.78 -2.84 15.84
C PHE A 78 -18.59 -2.91 17.36
N THR A 79 -18.32 -1.78 18.03
CA THR A 79 -18.20 -1.73 19.50
C THR A 79 -19.52 -2.05 20.21
N PHE A 80 -20.67 -1.92 19.51
CA PHE A 80 -21.97 -2.34 20.03
C PHE A 80 -22.19 -3.86 19.96
N PHE A 81 -21.47 -4.57 19.09
CA PHE A 81 -21.61 -6.02 18.89
C PHE A 81 -20.52 -6.82 19.60
N HIS A 82 -19.36 -6.22 19.82
CA HIS A 82 -18.25 -6.82 20.55
C HIS A 82 -17.78 -5.90 21.69
N PRO A 83 -17.66 -6.43 22.93
CA PRO A 83 -17.12 -5.65 24.03
C PRO A 83 -15.65 -5.32 23.76
N THR A 84 -15.40 -4.06 23.38
CA THR A 84 -14.05 -3.53 23.12
C THR A 84 -13.57 -2.72 24.32
N PRO A 85 -12.51 -3.15 25.03
CA PRO A 85 -11.95 -2.40 26.15
C PRO A 85 -11.38 -1.06 25.67
N VAL A 86 -11.97 0.04 26.11
CA VAL A 86 -11.43 1.39 25.87
C VAL A 86 -10.49 1.72 27.01
N THR A 87 -9.20 1.47 26.80
CA THR A 87 -8.14 1.83 27.75
C THR A 87 -7.33 3.02 27.24
N LEU A 88 -6.63 3.72 28.14
CA LEU A 88 -5.71 4.81 27.76
C LEU A 88 -4.64 4.34 26.78
N ASP A 89 -4.15 3.11 26.92
CA ASP A 89 -3.15 2.53 26.03
C ASP A 89 -3.73 2.32 24.62
N THR A 90 -4.95 1.79 24.51
CA THR A 90 -5.62 1.59 23.21
C THR A 90 -5.87 2.91 22.50
N VAL A 91 -6.36 3.92 23.24
CA VAL A 91 -6.60 5.26 22.70
C VAL A 91 -5.29 5.93 22.26
N GLY A 92 -4.25 5.82 23.09
CA GLY A 92 -2.91 6.31 22.77
C GLY A 92 -2.35 5.68 21.49
N ALA A 93 -2.48 4.35 21.35
CA ALA A 93 -2.05 3.65 20.14
C ALA A 93 -2.82 4.12 18.89
N ILE A 94 -4.14 4.26 18.97
CA ILE A 94 -4.96 4.77 17.84
C ILE A 94 -4.54 6.18 17.46
N LEU A 95 -4.26 7.07 18.42
CA LEU A 95 -3.81 8.43 18.13
C LEU A 95 -2.43 8.44 17.46
N VAL A 96 -1.49 7.60 17.92
CA VAL A 96 -0.17 7.48 17.30
C VAL A 96 -0.29 6.94 15.87
N LEU A 97 -1.05 5.87 15.65
CA LEU A 97 -1.27 5.32 14.31
C LEU A 97 -2.02 6.30 13.39
N GLY A 98 -3.03 6.99 13.91
CA GLY A 98 -3.81 7.97 13.14
C GLY A 98 -3.00 9.22 12.77
N VAL A 99 -2.33 9.83 13.74
CA VAL A 99 -1.63 11.12 13.53
C VAL A 99 -0.24 10.90 12.94
N VAL A 100 0.57 10.02 13.54
CA VAL A 100 1.98 9.86 13.19
C VAL A 100 2.16 8.93 11.99
N GLN A 101 1.41 7.84 11.92
CA GLN A 101 1.56 6.86 10.82
C GLN A 101 0.73 7.23 9.57
N LEU A 102 -0.44 7.88 9.72
CA LEU A 102 -1.27 8.26 8.57
C LEU A 102 -1.26 9.77 8.27
N GLY A 103 -1.61 10.61 9.25
CA GLY A 103 -1.80 12.05 9.04
C GLY A 103 -0.53 12.78 8.59
N VAL A 104 0.56 12.66 9.35
CA VAL A 104 1.83 13.33 9.05
C VAL A 104 2.38 12.90 7.68
N PRO A 105 2.47 11.59 7.33
CA PRO A 105 2.91 11.16 6.01
C PRO A 105 2.05 11.68 4.87
N TYR A 106 0.72 11.77 5.01
CA TYR A 106 -0.13 12.34 3.96
C TYR A 106 0.17 13.82 3.70
N VAL A 107 0.37 14.62 4.76
CA VAL A 107 0.74 16.04 4.61
C VAL A 107 2.12 16.17 3.96
N LEU A 108 3.11 15.40 4.43
CA LEU A 108 4.46 15.42 3.88
C LEU A 108 4.48 14.95 2.42
N TYR A 109 3.70 13.92 2.08
CA TYR A 109 3.58 13.42 0.71
C TYR A 109 2.93 14.46 -0.21
N ALA A 110 1.85 15.12 0.23
CA ALA A 110 1.22 16.21 -0.52
C ALA A 110 2.19 17.38 -0.78
N ILE A 111 3.02 17.73 0.21
CA ILE A 111 4.09 18.74 0.04
C ILE A 111 5.16 18.22 -0.93
N ALA A 112 5.60 16.97 -0.79
CA ALA A 112 6.66 16.39 -1.62
C ALA A 112 6.25 16.33 -3.10
N VAL A 113 5.03 15.89 -3.41
CA VAL A 113 4.52 15.79 -4.79
C VAL A 113 4.51 17.15 -5.49
N ARG A 114 4.31 18.25 -4.76
CA ARG A 114 4.34 19.61 -5.31
C ARG A 114 5.74 20.17 -5.53
N ASN A 115 6.73 19.69 -4.77
CA ASN A 115 8.08 20.27 -4.74
C ASN A 115 9.17 19.38 -5.36
N CYS A 116 8.88 18.09 -5.58
CA CYS A 116 9.82 17.12 -6.09
C CYS A 116 9.41 16.61 -7.49
N PRO A 117 10.38 16.23 -8.34
CA PRO A 117 10.08 15.53 -9.58
C PRO A 117 9.29 14.24 -9.31
N ALA A 118 8.37 13.88 -10.20
CA ALA A 118 7.56 12.66 -10.09
C ALA A 118 8.39 11.38 -9.88
N LEU A 119 9.62 11.37 -10.43
CA LEU A 119 10.59 10.30 -10.21
C LEU A 119 10.98 10.16 -8.73
N SER A 120 11.31 11.26 -8.06
CA SER A 120 11.70 11.26 -6.64
C SER A 120 10.56 10.80 -5.75
N CYS A 121 9.33 11.27 -6.00
CA CYS A 121 8.14 10.82 -5.29
C CYS A 121 7.89 9.31 -5.48
N SER A 122 8.09 8.80 -6.70
CA SER A 122 7.96 7.37 -7.00
C SER A 122 9.04 6.53 -6.29
N LEU A 123 10.28 7.04 -6.22
CA LEU A 123 11.38 6.37 -5.51
C LEU A 123 11.12 6.30 -4.00
N ILE A 124 10.59 7.38 -3.42
CA ILE A 124 10.17 7.39 -2.01
C ILE A 124 9.06 6.36 -1.78
N GLY A 125 8.03 6.33 -2.64
CA GLY A 125 6.95 5.35 -2.54
C GLY A 125 7.42 3.88 -2.69
N MET A 126 8.53 3.63 -3.39
CA MET A 126 9.13 2.30 -3.47
C MET A 126 9.97 1.94 -2.23
N ILE A 127 10.57 2.92 -1.56
CA ILE A 127 11.43 2.68 -0.40
C ILE A 127 10.62 2.21 0.81
N GLU A 128 9.37 2.65 0.92
CA GLU A 128 8.47 2.31 2.02
C GLU A 128 8.19 0.79 2.11
N PRO A 129 7.69 0.10 1.07
CA PRO A 129 7.50 -1.35 1.11
C PRO A 129 8.82 -2.13 1.21
N LEU A 130 9.95 -1.56 0.74
CA LEU A 130 11.29 -2.13 0.93
C LEU A 130 11.70 -2.16 2.41
N LEU A 131 11.42 -1.08 3.13
CA LEU A 131 11.82 -0.93 4.53
C LEU A 131 10.89 -1.66 5.51
N ASN A 132 9.62 -1.87 5.17
CA ASN A 132 8.66 -2.54 6.06
C ASN A 132 9.15 -3.91 6.59
N PRO A 133 9.58 -4.88 5.75
CA PRO A 133 10.14 -6.14 6.23
C PRO A 133 11.44 -5.99 7.04
N VAL A 134 12.26 -4.98 6.70
CA VAL A 134 13.52 -4.70 7.42
C VAL A 134 13.23 -4.24 8.84
N TRP A 135 12.25 -3.35 9.03
CA TRP A 135 11.85 -2.87 10.35
C TRP A 135 11.26 -3.98 11.22
N VAL A 136 10.39 -4.82 10.65
CA VAL A 136 9.81 -5.97 11.37
C VAL A 136 10.91 -6.93 11.82
N PHE A 137 11.85 -7.24 10.94
CA PHE A 137 12.99 -8.09 11.28
C PHE A 137 13.85 -7.50 12.41
N LEU A 138 14.12 -6.19 12.39
CA LEU A 138 14.97 -5.52 13.39
C LEU A 138 14.30 -5.36 14.76
N PHE A 139 13.02 -4.97 14.79
CA PHE A 139 12.33 -4.62 16.04
C PHE A 139 11.48 -5.74 16.63
N VAL A 140 10.87 -6.57 15.78
CA VAL A 140 10.00 -7.67 16.20
C VAL A 140 10.76 -9.00 16.21
N GLY A 141 11.85 -9.11 15.45
CA GLY A 141 12.65 -10.33 15.36
C GLY A 141 12.00 -11.45 14.56
N GLU A 142 10.85 -11.20 13.94
CA GLU A 142 10.19 -12.15 13.04
C GLU A 142 11.06 -12.33 11.79
N LYS A 143 11.62 -13.53 11.65
CA LYS A 143 12.36 -13.93 10.47
C LYS A 143 11.36 -14.29 9.38
N PRO A 144 11.31 -13.55 8.26
CA PRO A 144 10.44 -13.94 7.16
C PRO A 144 10.90 -15.30 6.64
N GLY A 145 9.95 -16.18 6.33
CA GLY A 145 10.23 -17.48 5.73
C GLY A 145 10.97 -17.33 4.40
N PHE A 146 11.60 -18.41 3.93
CA PHE A 146 12.35 -18.40 2.67
C PHE A 146 11.47 -17.96 1.48
N PHE A 147 10.23 -18.45 1.40
CA PHE A 147 9.28 -18.07 0.35
C PHE A 147 8.79 -16.62 0.47
N ALA A 148 8.62 -16.11 1.70
CA ALA A 148 8.31 -14.70 1.95
C ALA A 148 9.45 -13.77 1.46
N LEU A 149 10.70 -14.11 1.76
CA LEU A 149 11.87 -13.36 1.25
C LEU A 149 11.96 -13.40 -0.27
N LEU A 150 11.77 -14.58 -0.87
CA LEU A 150 11.86 -14.75 -2.32
C LEU A 150 10.72 -14.00 -3.04
N GLY A 151 9.49 -14.15 -2.58
CA GLY A 151 8.33 -13.43 -3.11
C GLY A 151 8.46 -11.91 -2.97
N GLY A 152 8.92 -11.45 -1.80
CA GLY A 152 9.24 -10.05 -1.57
C GLY A 152 10.31 -9.52 -2.52
N ALA A 153 11.43 -10.24 -2.69
CA ALA A 153 12.49 -9.85 -3.61
C ALA A 153 12.00 -9.76 -5.07
N VAL A 154 11.17 -10.71 -5.51
CA VAL A 154 10.57 -10.70 -6.85
C VAL A 154 9.71 -9.46 -7.06
N VAL A 155 8.80 -9.15 -6.13
CA VAL A 155 7.95 -7.96 -6.21
C VAL A 155 8.79 -6.69 -6.26
N LEU A 156 9.77 -6.56 -5.35
CA LEU A 156 10.60 -5.37 -5.23
C LEU A 156 11.43 -5.12 -6.48
N VAL A 157 12.11 -6.14 -7.01
CA VAL A 157 12.92 -6.01 -8.24
C VAL A 157 12.03 -5.67 -9.43
N THR A 158 10.86 -6.30 -9.53
CA THR A 158 9.91 -6.05 -10.64
C THR A 158 9.42 -4.61 -10.65
N VAL A 159 8.97 -4.10 -9.49
CA VAL A 159 8.50 -2.72 -9.37
C VAL A 159 9.65 -1.73 -9.61
N ALA A 160 10.82 -1.95 -9.02
CA ALA A 160 11.98 -1.08 -9.22
C ALA A 160 12.39 -0.98 -10.70
N VAL A 161 12.50 -2.12 -11.38
CA VAL A 161 12.85 -2.16 -12.81
C VAL A 161 11.76 -1.50 -13.65
N TRP A 162 10.48 -1.79 -13.39
CA TRP A 162 9.37 -1.16 -14.09
C TRP A 162 9.35 0.36 -13.91
N SER A 163 9.55 0.85 -12.68
CA SER A 163 9.57 2.28 -12.40
C SER A 163 10.75 2.99 -13.06
N VAL A 164 11.96 2.39 -13.06
CA VAL A 164 13.12 2.95 -13.77
C VAL A 164 12.88 3.01 -15.28
N MET A 165 12.35 1.93 -15.87
CA MET A 165 12.04 1.91 -17.31
C MET A 165 10.97 2.94 -17.67
N SER A 166 9.93 3.08 -16.84
CA SER A 166 8.84 4.03 -17.04
C SER A 166 9.34 5.48 -16.95
N ALA A 167 10.21 5.77 -15.97
CA ALA A 167 10.84 7.08 -15.83
C ALA A 167 11.73 7.45 -17.02
N ARG A 168 12.54 6.49 -17.51
CA ARG A 168 13.39 6.71 -18.70
C ARG A 168 12.56 6.93 -19.96
N GLY A 169 11.45 6.21 -20.10
CA GLY A 169 10.49 6.40 -21.19
C GLY A 169 9.87 7.80 -21.18
N ALA A 170 9.44 8.28 -20.00
CA ALA A 170 8.90 9.63 -19.85
C ALA A 170 9.94 10.73 -20.14
N ALA A 171 11.18 10.57 -19.67
CA ALA A 171 12.27 11.51 -19.95
C ALA A 171 12.61 11.58 -21.45
N SER A 172 12.57 10.44 -22.16
CA SER A 172 12.82 10.40 -23.61
C SER A 172 11.72 11.05 -24.45
N GLN A 173 10.47 11.06 -23.95
CA GLN A 173 9.34 11.72 -24.62
C GLN A 173 9.30 13.23 -24.38
N SER A 174 9.83 13.71 -23.24
CA SER A 174 9.92 15.15 -22.95
C SER A 174 11.06 15.86 -23.68
N ALA A 175 12.01 15.10 -24.24
CA ALA A 175 13.18 15.61 -24.97
C ALA A 175 13.03 15.55 -26.51
N ALA A 176 11.88 15.08 -27.00
CA ALA A 176 11.51 14.97 -28.41
C ALA A 176 10.34 15.91 -28.73
#